data_AF-A0A6P7F3Z3-F1
#
_entry.id   AF-A0A6P7F3Z3-F1
#
_cell.length_a   1.000
_cell.length_b   1.000
_cell.length_c   1.000
_cell.angle_alpha   90.00
_cell.angle_beta   90.00
_cell.angle_gamma   90.00
#
_symmetry.space_group_name_H-M   'P 1'
#
loop_
_entity.id
_entity.type
_entity.pdbx_description
1 polymer ?
#
loop_
_entity_poly.entity_id
_entity_poly.type
_entity_poly.pdbx_seq_one_letter_code
_entity_poly.pdbx_strand_id
1 'polypeptide(L)'
;MERFNASTFNKSWNLWSWNFCINTFEGYPNIADAKHKLSIIRHQFKQKWSAARNTNARFLEMNQEWLKGTISLPKSGLSIGRPQKSFSELCERSKRRKTQELRTSDLHELAYATQMKLRETGEVEASKIVKVLTRGLRKQKNMQQQ
;
A
#
# COMPACT_ATOMS: atom_id res chain seq x y z
N MET A 1 -24.32 33.72 17.85
CA MET A 1 -24.00 32.77 16.77
C MET A 1 -23.43 31.51 17.38
N GLU A 2 -24.26 30.48 17.54
CA GLU A 2 -23.83 29.20 18.12
C GLU A 2 -22.79 28.54 17.21
N ARG A 3 -21.55 28.45 17.70
CA ARG A 3 -20.52 27.65 17.05
C ARG A 3 -20.87 26.19 17.29
N PHE A 4 -21.49 25.55 16.30
CA PHE A 4 -21.70 24.11 16.31
C PHE A 4 -20.33 23.43 16.39
N ASN A 5 -20.03 22.78 17.52
CA ASN A 5 -18.70 22.25 17.80
C ASN A 5 -18.43 21.07 16.86
N ALA A 6 -17.38 21.16 16.03
CA ALA A 6 -17.05 20.12 15.05
C ALA A 6 -16.85 18.73 15.70
N SER A 7 -16.50 18.68 17.00
CA SER A 7 -16.36 17.45 17.79
C SER A 7 -17.69 16.71 18.02
N THR A 8 -18.78 17.43 18.30
CA THR A 8 -20.09 16.83 18.58
C THR A 8 -20.77 16.33 17.31
N PHE A 9 -20.64 17.06 16.20
CA PHE A 9 -21.08 16.60 14.88
C PHE A 9 -20.33 15.35 14.45
N ASN A 10 -19.01 15.28 14.64
CA ASN A 10 -18.21 14.12 14.26
C ASN A 10 -18.61 12.87 15.08
N LYS A 11 -18.85 13.01 16.39
CA LYS A 11 -19.30 11.87 17.23
C LYS A 11 -20.73 11.43 16.90
N SER A 12 -21.68 12.37 16.77
CA SER A 12 -23.08 12.08 16.43
C SER A 12 -23.21 11.47 15.02
N TRP A 13 -22.49 11.99 14.03
CA TRP A 13 -22.49 11.46 12.66
C TRP A 13 -21.77 10.12 12.53
N ASN A 14 -20.73 9.85 13.34
CA ASN A 14 -20.10 8.52 13.38
C ASN A 14 -21.06 7.46 13.95
N LEU A 15 -21.79 7.76 15.03
CA LEU A 15 -22.77 6.84 15.63
C LEU A 15 -24.00 6.64 14.74
N TRP A 16 -24.56 7.73 14.20
CA TRP A 16 -25.72 7.67 13.32
C TRP A 16 -25.37 7.03 11.97
N SER A 17 -24.18 7.26 11.41
CA SER A 17 -23.78 6.63 10.14
C SER A 17 -23.38 5.16 10.25
N TRP A 18 -22.89 4.69 11.41
CA TRP A 18 -22.71 3.25 11.66
C TRP A 18 -24.06 2.53 11.72
N ASN A 19 -25.05 3.07 12.44
CA ASN A 19 -26.40 2.50 12.47
C ASN A 19 -27.15 2.66 11.13
N PHE A 20 -26.99 3.78 10.43
CA PHE A 20 -27.65 4.02 9.15
C PHE A 20 -27.08 3.12 8.04
N CYS A 21 -25.76 2.96 7.95
CA CYS A 21 -25.12 2.08 6.94
C CYS A 21 -25.39 0.59 7.18
N ILE A 22 -25.75 0.16 8.41
CA ILE A 22 -26.11 -1.23 8.70
C ILE A 22 -27.58 -1.50 8.33
N ASN A 23 -28.49 -0.54 8.53
CA ASN A 23 -29.93 -0.77 8.40
C ASN A 23 -30.54 -0.43 7.02
N THR A 24 -29.83 0.23 6.10
CA THR A 24 -30.38 0.66 4.78
C THR A 24 -29.89 -0.18 3.59
N PHE A 25 -29.50 -1.43 3.81
CA PHE A 25 -28.82 -2.24 2.78
C PHE A 25 -29.44 -3.63 2.53
N GLU A 26 -30.76 -3.74 2.59
CA GLU A 26 -31.50 -4.98 2.30
C GLU A 26 -31.70 -5.30 0.80
N GLY A 27 -31.07 -4.57 -0.14
CA GLY A 27 -31.38 -4.74 -1.58
C GLY A 27 -30.25 -4.51 -2.59
N TYR A 28 -28.99 -4.47 -2.18
CA TYR A 28 -27.87 -4.18 -3.10
C TYR A 28 -27.02 -5.42 -3.40
N PRO A 29 -26.64 -5.65 -4.68
CA PRO A 29 -25.98 -6.87 -5.11
C PRO A 29 -24.54 -7.03 -4.59
N ASN A 30 -23.89 -5.96 -4.11
CA ASN A 30 -22.56 -6.02 -3.53
C ASN A 30 -22.39 -4.99 -2.39
N ILE A 31 -22.55 -5.45 -1.15
CA ILE A 31 -22.44 -4.65 0.07
C ILE A 31 -21.05 -3.98 0.21
N ALA A 32 -19.99 -4.62 -0.27
CA ALA A 32 -18.62 -4.11 -0.14
C ALA A 32 -18.35 -2.92 -1.07
N ASP A 33 -18.81 -3.00 -2.32
CA ASP A 33 -18.70 -1.89 -3.28
C ASP A 33 -19.45 -0.64 -2.79
N ALA A 34 -20.67 -0.83 -2.29
CA ALA A 34 -21.44 0.27 -1.74
C ALA A 34 -20.79 0.91 -0.51
N LYS A 35 -20.24 0.10 0.42
CA LYS A 35 -19.44 0.60 1.55
C LYS A 35 -18.27 1.45 1.05
N HIS A 36 -17.58 1.01 0.00
CA HIS A 36 -16.48 1.75 -0.59
C HIS A 36 -16.93 3.11 -1.18
N LYS A 37 -18.01 3.10 -1.98
CA LYS A 37 -18.61 4.31 -2.56
C LYS A 37 -19.06 5.32 -1.49
N LEU A 38 -19.74 4.84 -0.44
CA LEU A 38 -20.12 5.67 0.70
C LEU A 38 -18.91 6.23 1.46
N SER A 39 -17.82 5.46 1.57
CA SER A 39 -16.58 5.93 2.18
C SER A 39 -15.96 7.09 1.38
N ILE A 40 -15.97 7.00 0.05
CA ILE A 40 -15.50 8.07 -0.84
C ILE A 40 -16.36 9.33 -0.67
N ILE A 41 -17.69 9.19 -0.73
CA ILE A 41 -18.62 10.31 -0.56
C ILE A 41 -18.42 10.97 0.81
N ARG A 42 -18.26 10.17 1.88
CA ARG A 42 -17.97 10.65 3.23
C ARG A 42 -16.65 11.44 3.27
N HIS A 43 -15.61 10.96 2.59
CA HIS A 43 -14.34 11.67 2.51
C HIS A 43 -14.47 13.02 1.80
N GLN A 44 -15.15 13.05 0.64
CA GLN A 44 -15.42 14.29 -0.10
C GLN A 44 -16.23 15.29 0.73
N PHE A 45 -17.27 14.82 1.44
CA PHE A 45 -18.06 15.64 2.36
C PHE A 45 -17.17 16.29 3.43
N LYS A 46 -16.30 15.50 4.08
CA LYS A 46 -15.38 16.01 5.12
C LYS A 46 -14.44 17.08 4.58
N GLN A 47 -13.86 16.88 3.40
CA GLN A 47 -12.99 17.87 2.77
C GLN A 47 -13.75 19.18 2.49
N LYS A 48 -14.94 19.10 1.90
CA LYS A 48 -15.77 20.26 1.55
C LYS A 48 -16.32 20.99 2.78
N TRP A 49 -16.68 20.26 3.84
CA TRP A 49 -17.07 20.83 5.13
C TRP A 49 -15.93 21.61 5.77
N SER A 50 -14.72 21.04 5.75
CA SER A 50 -13.51 21.72 6.23
C SER A 50 -13.18 22.97 5.39
N ALA A 51 -13.31 22.90 4.07
CA ALA A 51 -13.09 24.05 3.18
C ALA A 51 -14.09 25.20 3.43
N ALA A 52 -15.32 24.86 3.81
CA ALA A 52 -16.34 25.81 4.25
C ALA A 52 -16.15 26.31 5.70
N ARG A 53 -14.99 26.05 6.32
CA ARG A 53 -14.67 26.38 7.72
C ARG A 53 -15.73 25.88 8.70
N ASN A 54 -16.29 24.69 8.44
CA ASN A 54 -17.32 24.05 9.28
C ASN A 54 -18.56 24.93 9.53
N THR A 55 -18.90 25.81 8.60
CA THR A 55 -20.06 26.71 8.72
C THR A 55 -21.12 26.31 7.71
N ASN A 56 -22.36 26.11 8.19
CA ASN A 56 -23.44 25.55 7.37
C ASN A 56 -23.82 26.45 6.18
N ALA A 57 -24.07 27.73 6.41
CA ALA A 57 -24.42 28.69 5.35
C ALA A 57 -23.37 28.72 4.23
N ARG A 58 -22.10 28.80 4.60
CA ARG A 58 -20.96 28.80 3.67
C ARG A 58 -20.81 27.47 2.93
N PHE A 59 -21.07 26.35 3.61
CA PHE A 59 -21.00 25.04 2.98
C PHE A 59 -22.05 24.88 1.88
N LEU A 60 -23.29 25.28 2.16
CA LEU A 60 -24.39 25.23 1.20
C LEU A 60 -24.06 26.09 -0.01
N GLU A 61 -23.69 27.36 0.19
CA GLU A 61 -23.34 28.28 -0.89
C GLU A 61 -22.21 27.75 -1.78
N MET A 62 -21.11 27.29 -1.19
CA MET A 62 -19.92 26.85 -1.94
C MET A 62 -20.07 25.48 -2.61
N ASN A 63 -20.99 24.63 -2.15
CA ASN A 63 -21.11 23.25 -2.63
C ASN A 63 -22.49 22.94 -3.24
N GLN A 64 -23.28 23.94 -3.59
CA GLN A 64 -24.60 23.76 -4.20
C GLN A 64 -24.58 22.83 -5.42
N GLU A 65 -23.62 23.01 -6.33
CA GLU A 65 -23.48 22.15 -7.52
C GLU A 65 -23.09 20.72 -7.15
N TRP A 66 -22.26 20.54 -6.12
CA TRP A 66 -21.87 19.21 -5.65
C TRP A 66 -23.00 18.49 -4.92
N LEU A 67 -23.87 19.22 -4.22
CA LEU A 67 -25.04 18.68 -3.54
C LEU A 67 -26.19 18.35 -4.50
N LYS A 68 -26.36 19.14 -5.57
CA LYS A 68 -27.39 18.93 -6.60
C LYS A 68 -26.95 18.00 -7.72
N GLY A 69 -25.64 17.93 -7.98
CA GLY A 69 -25.06 17.21 -9.11
C GLY A 69 -24.85 15.72 -8.87
N THR A 70 -24.54 15.01 -9.96
CA THR A 70 -24.16 13.60 -9.93
C THR A 70 -22.71 13.45 -9.46
N ILE A 71 -22.50 12.75 -8.34
CA ILE A 71 -21.15 12.49 -7.82
C ILE A 71 -20.44 11.47 -8.73
N SER A 72 -19.39 11.90 -9.42
CA SER A 72 -18.50 11.00 -10.16
C SER A 72 -17.64 10.22 -9.16
N LEU A 73 -17.94 8.93 -9.05
CA LEU A 73 -17.12 8.01 -8.27
C LEU A 73 -15.96 7.53 -9.16
N PRO A 74 -14.73 7.45 -8.63
CA PRO A 74 -13.64 6.83 -9.37
C PRO A 74 -14.08 5.41 -9.73
N LYS A 75 -14.05 5.08 -11.03
CA LYS A 75 -14.24 3.70 -11.47
C LYS A 75 -13.25 2.85 -10.69
N SER A 76 -13.71 1.71 -10.16
CA SER A 76 -12.85 0.73 -9.52
C SER A 76 -11.87 0.17 -10.56
N GLY A 77 -10.80 0.91 -10.83
CA GLY A 77 -9.64 0.42 -11.54
C GLY A 77 -8.97 -0.66 -10.69
N LEU A 78 -8.16 -1.49 -11.35
CA LEU A 78 -7.27 -2.44 -10.68
C LEU A 78 -6.66 -1.73 -9.47
N SER A 79 -6.87 -2.29 -8.26
CA SER A 79 -6.33 -1.78 -7.02
C SER A 79 -4.81 -1.77 -7.13
N ILE A 80 -4.27 -0.69 -7.70
CA ILE A 80 -2.87 -0.34 -7.62
C ILE A 80 -2.73 0.06 -6.16
N GLY A 81 -2.38 -0.91 -5.34
CA GLY A 81 -2.01 -0.68 -3.95
C GLY A 81 -0.83 0.28 -3.89
N ARG A 82 -0.12 0.29 -2.76
CA ARG A 82 1.07 1.12 -2.63
C ARG A 82 2.03 0.85 -3.81
N PRO A 83 2.48 1.90 -4.54
CA PRO A 83 3.47 1.75 -5.59
C PRO A 83 4.67 0.95 -5.09
N GLN A 84 5.04 -0.09 -5.83
CA GLN A 84 6.15 -0.95 -5.44
C GLN A 84 7.46 -0.29 -5.86
N LYS A 85 8.38 -0.15 -4.91
CA LYS A 85 9.75 0.28 -5.18
C LYS A 85 10.55 -0.83 -5.83
N SER A 86 11.51 -0.45 -6.67
CA SER A 86 12.53 -1.36 -7.20
C SER A 86 13.34 -1.97 -6.05
N PHE A 87 13.94 -3.16 -6.26
CA PHE A 87 14.71 -3.83 -5.19
C PHE A 87 15.86 -2.95 -4.66
N SER A 88 16.51 -2.19 -5.53
CA SER A 88 17.63 -1.30 -5.21
C SER A 88 17.24 -0.15 -4.28
N GLU A 89 16.03 0.39 -4.43
CA GLU A 89 15.49 1.51 -3.63
C GLU A 89 14.89 1.09 -2.28
N LEU A 90 14.84 -0.20 -1.98
CA LEU A 90 14.32 -0.69 -0.71
C LEU A 90 15.31 -0.45 0.43
N CYS A 91 14.78 -0.26 1.64
CA CYS A 91 15.60 -0.31 2.85
C CYS A 91 16.09 -1.74 3.13
N GLU A 92 17.19 -1.86 3.86
CA GLU A 92 17.83 -3.15 4.17
C GLU A 92 16.88 -4.16 4.83
N ARG A 93 16.02 -3.71 5.75
CA ARG A 93 14.99 -4.59 6.36
C ARG A 93 14.06 -5.20 5.30
N SER A 94 13.65 -4.41 4.31
CA SER A 94 12.76 -4.87 3.24
C SER A 94 13.49 -5.81 2.27
N LYS A 95 14.75 -5.54 1.94
CA LYS A 95 15.58 -6.44 1.13
C LYS A 95 15.73 -7.80 1.81
N ARG A 96 16.08 -7.83 3.11
CA ARG A 96 16.19 -9.07 3.89
C ARG A 96 14.91 -9.89 3.88
N ARG A 97 13.75 -9.24 4.04
CA ARG A 97 12.46 -9.93 3.97
C ARG A 97 12.20 -10.50 2.57
N LYS A 98 12.44 -9.73 1.50
CA LYS A 98 12.23 -10.19 0.12
C LYS A 98 13.18 -11.32 -0.29
N THR A 99 14.41 -11.36 0.22
CA THR A 99 15.38 -12.43 -0.08
C THR A 99 15.33 -13.60 0.91
N GLN A 100 14.34 -13.66 1.80
CA GLN A 100 14.27 -14.70 2.83
C GLN A 100 14.21 -16.11 2.25
N GLU A 101 13.42 -16.29 1.20
CA GLU A 101 13.28 -17.58 0.52
C GLU A 101 14.59 -18.03 -0.15
N LEU A 102 15.27 -17.10 -0.83
CA LEU A 102 16.57 -17.36 -1.46
C LEU A 102 17.64 -17.78 -0.45
N ARG A 103 17.57 -17.32 0.80
CA ARG A 103 18.54 -17.67 1.84
C ARG A 103 18.38 -19.09 2.39
N THR A 104 17.29 -19.76 2.05
CA THR A 104 17.07 -21.18 2.39
C THR A 104 17.75 -22.12 1.39
N SER A 105 18.03 -21.64 0.17
CA SER A 105 18.70 -22.41 -0.88
C SER A 105 20.17 -22.71 -0.56
N ASP A 106 20.73 -23.73 -1.20
CA ASP A 106 22.13 -24.10 -0.99
C ASP A 106 23.10 -23.00 -1.47
N LEU A 107 24.19 -22.83 -0.73
CA LEU A 107 25.20 -21.81 -1.01
C LEU A 107 25.82 -21.99 -2.40
N HIS A 108 26.02 -23.23 -2.85
CA HIS A 108 26.63 -23.48 -4.15
C HIS A 108 25.69 -23.18 -5.30
N GLU A 109 24.40 -23.48 -5.15
CA GLU A 109 23.37 -23.13 -6.12
C GLU A 109 23.24 -21.61 -6.26
N LEU A 110 23.19 -20.88 -5.13
CA LEU A 110 23.14 -19.42 -5.11
C LEU A 110 24.40 -18.82 -5.76
N ALA A 111 25.58 -19.31 -5.40
CA ALA A 111 26.84 -18.83 -5.97
C ALA A 111 26.94 -19.09 -7.48
N TYR A 112 26.40 -20.21 -7.97
CA TYR A 112 26.35 -20.51 -9.39
C TYR A 112 25.34 -19.61 -10.12
N ALA A 113 24.16 -19.41 -9.56
CA ALA A 113 23.16 -18.49 -10.11
C ALA A 113 23.70 -17.05 -10.19
N THR A 114 24.40 -16.57 -9.17
CA THR A 114 25.11 -15.28 -9.20
C THR A 114 26.16 -15.23 -10.30
N GLN A 115 26.98 -16.28 -10.46
CA GLN A 115 27.97 -16.35 -11.54
C GLN A 115 27.33 -16.25 -12.93
N MET A 116 26.18 -16.88 -13.14
CA MET A 116 25.46 -16.84 -14.42
C MET A 116 24.90 -15.45 -14.69
N LYS A 117 24.30 -14.80 -13.68
CA LYS A 117 23.80 -13.43 -13.81
C LYS A 117 24.89 -12.42 -14.11
N LEU A 118 26.06 -12.53 -13.48
CA LEU A 118 27.21 -11.66 -13.78
C LEU A 118 27.75 -11.86 -15.20
N ARG A 119 27.67 -13.07 -15.75
CA ARG A 119 28.07 -13.32 -17.15
C ARG A 119 27.06 -12.73 -18.13
N GLU A 120 25.78 -12.86 -17.84
CA GLU A 120 24.69 -12.29 -18.63
C GLU A 120 24.80 -10.76 -18.73
N THR A 121 25.25 -10.10 -17.64
CA THR A 121 25.49 -8.65 -17.63
C THR A 121 26.85 -8.23 -18.20
N GLY A 122 27.69 -9.18 -18.63
CA GLY A 122 29.03 -8.92 -19.19
C GLY A 122 30.15 -8.76 -18.16
N GLU A 123 29.87 -8.89 -16.86
CA GLU A 123 30.85 -8.77 -15.76
C GLU A 123 31.61 -10.09 -15.54
N VAL A 124 32.42 -10.47 -16.52
CA VAL A 124 33.15 -11.75 -16.53
C VAL A 124 34.15 -11.88 -15.38
N GLU A 125 34.84 -10.80 -15.01
CA GLU A 125 35.82 -10.81 -13.92
C GLU A 125 35.16 -10.99 -12.55
N ALA A 126 34.04 -10.30 -12.29
CA ALA A 126 33.26 -10.49 -11.06
C ALA A 126 32.78 -11.95 -10.92
N SER A 127 32.35 -12.56 -12.03
CA SER A 127 31.98 -13.98 -12.07
C SER A 127 33.14 -14.90 -11.68
N LYS A 128 34.36 -14.62 -12.17
CA LYS A 128 35.57 -15.38 -11.80
C LYS A 128 35.89 -15.26 -10.31
N ILE A 129 35.75 -14.06 -9.73
CA ILE A 129 36.00 -13.81 -8.30
C ILE A 129 35.03 -14.63 -7.44
N VAL A 130 33.73 -14.58 -7.73
CA VAL A 130 32.71 -15.38 -7.01
C VAL A 130 33.08 -16.87 -7.06
N LYS A 131 33.48 -17.38 -8.23
CA LYS A 131 33.90 -18.78 -8.39
C LYS A 131 35.11 -19.15 -7.53
N VAL A 132 36.10 -18.27 -7.43
CA VAL A 132 37.29 -18.48 -6.59
C VAL A 132 36.92 -18.48 -5.11
N LEU A 133 36.13 -17.50 -4.66
CA LEU A 133 35.68 -17.38 -3.27
C LEU A 133 34.88 -18.61 -2.84
N THR A 134 33.91 -19.05 -3.66
CA THR A 134 33.09 -20.23 -3.34
C THR A 134 33.90 -21.52 -3.27
N ARG A 135 34.98 -21.65 -4.06
CA ARG A 135 35.91 -22.79 -3.98
C ARG A 135 36.79 -22.74 -2.73
N GLY A 136 37.27 -21.55 -2.34
CA GLY A 136 38.10 -21.35 -1.15
C GLY A 136 37.38 -21.74 0.15
N LEU A 137 36.08 -21.45 0.24
CA LEU A 137 35.24 -21.80 1.39
C LEU A 137 35.18 -23.32 1.68
N ARG A 138 35.35 -24.17 0.67
CA ARG A 138 35.38 -25.63 0.85
C ARG A 138 36.63 -26.11 1.60
N LYS A 139 37.78 -25.48 1.35
CA LYS A 139 39.05 -25.88 1.98
C LYS A 139 39.06 -25.58 3.49
N GLN A 140 38.45 -24.47 3.89
CA GLN A 140 38.41 -24.06 5.30
C GLN A 140 37.46 -24.92 6.16
N LYS A 141 36.30 -25.33 5.62
CA LYS A 141 35.38 -26.23 6.35
C LYS A 141 36.01 -27.60 6.65
N ASN A 142 36.80 -28.14 5.73
CA ASN A 142 37.46 -29.44 5.90
C ASN A 142 38.63 -29.39 6.89
N MET A 143 39.24 -28.22 7.12
CA MET A 143 40.30 -28.04 8.11
C MET A 143 39.78 -27.86 9.55
N GLN A 144 38.53 -27.45 9.73
CA GLN A 144 37.92 -27.26 11.06
C GLN A 144 37.30 -28.55 11.63
N GLN A 145 37.30 -29.64 10.86
CA GLN A 145 36.72 -30.95 11.22
C GLN A 145 37.79 -32.01 11.50
N GLN A 146 39.08 -31.63 11.57
CA GLN A 146 40.20 -32.49 11.99
C GLN A 146 40.68 -32.10 13.39
#